data_AF-A0A4Y2AN09-F1
#
_entry.id   AF-A0A4Y2AN09-F1
#
_cell.length_a   1.000
_cell.length_b   1.000
_cell.length_c   1.000
_cell.angle_alpha   90.00
_cell.angle_beta   90.00
_cell.angle_gamma   90.00
#
_symmetry.space_group_name_H-M   'P 1'
#
loop_
_entity.id
_entity.type
_entity.pdbx_description
1 polymer ?
#
loop_
_entity_poly.entity_id
_entity_poly.type
_entity_poly.pdbx_seq_one_letter_code
_entity_poly.pdbx_strand_id
1 'polypeptide(L)'
;MESPKQAKQIAKLNPFSTIPATVNPHAILNSSKGVISCGELLNESVEKITEELSNQGVTHVRRITIRRDGQLLNTKHLILTFDSVKLPEHIKAGYMRFSVRTYIPNPLRCFKCQRFGHSKTSCRGTLTCARCAEVGHESNDCTRTEKCVNCKGEHTSFSRNCFAWKQEKEIITTKIKKQISYQEARKLVKSQTPTPGNSYVSAVKKSFSAPSVQKNPDISISKPPDSIVRASPPIANLPISASPSVAPVSEEDLASPDFTDFKLVTNKKKAEKGLSI
;
A
#
# COMPACT_ATOMS: atom_id res chain seq x y z
N MET A 1 -21.82 15.30 8.18
CA MET A 1 -21.27 16.15 7.12
C MET A 1 -21.32 17.57 7.62
N GLU A 2 -20.17 18.14 7.97
CA GLU A 2 -20.09 19.56 8.36
C GLU A 2 -20.28 20.43 7.11
N SER A 3 -21.06 21.50 7.24
CA SER A 3 -21.41 22.37 6.12
C SER A 3 -20.18 23.17 5.67
N PRO A 4 -19.93 23.35 4.35
CA PRO A 4 -18.89 24.25 3.84
C PRO A 4 -18.98 25.67 4.42
N LYS A 5 -20.19 26.09 4.83
CA LYS A 5 -20.42 27.37 5.51
C LYS A 5 -19.78 27.40 6.91
N GLN A 6 -19.86 26.32 7.67
CA GLN A 6 -19.24 26.19 8.99
C GLN A 6 -17.72 26.21 8.90
N ALA A 7 -17.13 25.45 7.97
CA ALA A 7 -15.68 25.45 7.78
C ALA A 7 -15.13 26.86 7.46
N LYS A 8 -15.84 27.62 6.62
CA LYS A 8 -15.50 29.03 6.32
C LYS A 8 -15.64 29.97 7.52
N GLN A 9 -16.56 29.69 8.45
CA GLN A 9 -16.69 30.46 9.69
C GLN A 9 -15.57 30.11 10.68
N ILE A 10 -15.24 28.83 10.82
CA ILE A 10 -14.17 28.36 11.71
C ILE A 10 -12.81 28.91 11.26
N ALA A 11 -12.55 28.97 9.96
CA ALA A 11 -11.33 29.59 9.41
C ALA A 11 -11.20 31.10 9.69
N LYS A 12 -12.30 31.78 10.03
CA LYS A 12 -12.33 33.21 10.38
C LYS A 12 -12.28 33.46 11.89
N LEU A 13 -12.14 32.43 12.71
CA LEU A 13 -12.07 32.59 14.16
C LEU A 13 -10.80 33.37 14.53
N ASN A 14 -11.01 34.47 15.26
CA ASN A 14 -10.00 35.34 15.84
C ASN A 14 -9.73 34.92 17.30
N PRO A 15 -8.74 35.53 18.01
CA PRO A 15 -8.31 35.10 19.34
C PRO A 15 -9.47 34.85 20.29
N PHE A 16 -9.42 33.73 21.01
CA PHE A 16 -10.35 33.48 22.11
C PHE A 16 -9.90 34.32 23.31
N SER A 17 -10.56 35.46 23.51
CA SER A 17 -10.15 36.46 24.51
C SER A 17 -8.70 36.93 24.25
N THR A 18 -7.80 36.76 25.20
CA THR A 18 -6.38 37.16 25.10
C THR A 18 -5.50 36.10 24.41
N ILE A 19 -6.02 34.91 24.07
CA ILE A 19 -5.20 33.82 23.52
C ILE A 19 -5.24 33.86 21.99
N PRO A 20 -4.12 34.16 21.31
CA PRO A 20 -4.06 34.12 19.85
C PRO A 20 -4.30 32.69 19.36
N ALA A 21 -5.31 32.52 18.50
CA ALA A 21 -5.63 31.26 17.87
C ALA A 21 -5.47 31.40 16.35
N THR A 22 -4.86 30.40 15.71
CA THR A 22 -4.74 30.33 14.25
C THR A 22 -5.34 29.01 13.79
N VAL A 23 -6.38 29.09 12.97
CA VAL A 23 -7.03 27.92 12.38
C VAL A 23 -6.42 27.67 11.01
N ASN A 24 -5.84 26.49 10.81
CA ASN A 24 -5.33 26.05 9.52
C ASN A 24 -6.09 24.80 9.04
N PRO A 25 -6.36 24.67 7.73
CA PRO A 25 -6.87 23.43 7.17
C PRO A 25 -5.96 22.27 7.54
N HIS A 26 -6.55 21.11 7.83
CA HIS A 26 -5.78 19.92 8.14
C HIS A 26 -4.95 19.50 6.92
N ALA A 27 -3.62 19.54 7.05
CA ALA A 27 -2.67 19.40 5.93
C ALA A 27 -2.85 18.11 5.09
N ILE A 28 -3.28 17.01 5.72
CA ILE A 28 -3.41 15.70 5.06
C ILE A 28 -4.84 15.42 4.55
N LEU A 29 -5.88 15.97 5.20
CA LEU A 29 -7.28 15.66 4.86
C LEU A 29 -7.83 16.56 3.78
N ASN A 30 -7.21 17.73 3.60
CA ASN A 30 -7.57 18.70 2.58
C ASN A 30 -6.62 18.68 1.38
N SER A 31 -5.81 17.61 1.23
CA SER A 31 -4.88 17.45 0.13
C SER A 31 -5.10 16.12 -0.60
N SER A 32 -4.73 16.09 -1.87
CA SER A 32 -4.72 14.88 -2.68
C SER A 32 -3.33 14.65 -3.24
N LYS A 33 -3.01 13.39 -3.57
CA LYS A 33 -1.72 13.04 -4.15
C LYS A 33 -1.90 12.34 -5.47
N GLY A 34 -1.21 12.84 -6.48
CA GLY A 34 -1.20 12.31 -7.84
C GLY A 34 0.19 11.84 -8.25
N VAL A 35 0.25 11.00 -9.27
CA VAL A 35 1.48 10.56 -9.94
C VAL A 35 1.40 10.96 -11.40
N ILE A 36 2.40 11.70 -11.85
CA ILE A 36 2.66 11.95 -13.28
C ILE A 36 3.89 11.17 -13.72
N SER A 37 3.97 10.89 -15.02
CA SER A 37 5.15 10.28 -15.64
C SER A 37 5.66 11.22 -16.73
N CYS A 38 6.82 11.82 -16.52
CA CYS A 38 7.39 12.81 -17.42
C CYS A 38 8.90 12.59 -17.55
N GLY A 39 9.36 12.25 -18.76
CA GLY A 39 10.78 12.04 -19.04
C GLY A 39 11.58 13.36 -19.09
N GLU A 40 10.97 14.43 -19.59
CA GLU A 40 11.61 15.75 -19.70
C GLU A 40 11.98 16.33 -18.34
N LEU A 41 11.16 16.07 -17.32
CA LEU A 41 11.42 16.50 -15.95
C LEU A 41 12.35 15.53 -15.20
N LEU A 42 13.04 14.60 -15.85
CA LEU A 42 13.88 13.59 -15.15
C LEU A 42 15.04 14.23 -14.39
N ASN A 43 15.71 15.20 -15.01
CA ASN A 43 16.92 15.83 -14.50
C ASN A 43 16.65 17.17 -13.79
N GLU A 44 15.40 17.64 -13.82
CA GLU A 44 15.03 18.88 -13.15
C GLU A 44 14.94 18.72 -11.63
N SER A 45 15.29 19.77 -10.89
CA SER A 45 15.20 19.76 -9.44
C SER A 45 13.74 19.74 -8.97
N VAL A 46 13.46 19.12 -7.82
CA VAL A 46 12.08 19.03 -7.31
C VAL A 46 11.57 20.39 -6.86
N GLU A 47 12.47 21.29 -6.46
CA GLU A 47 12.19 22.67 -6.05
C GLU A 47 11.67 23.47 -7.25
N LYS A 48 12.39 23.44 -8.38
CA LYS A 48 11.98 24.13 -9.61
C LYS A 48 10.65 23.61 -10.14
N ILE A 49 10.47 22.28 -10.17
CA ILE A 49 9.19 21.67 -10.59
C ILE A 49 8.05 22.09 -9.65
N THR A 50 8.31 22.20 -8.34
CA THR A 50 7.29 22.66 -7.38
C THR A 50 6.90 24.11 -7.66
N GLU A 51 7.87 24.98 -7.92
CA GLU A 51 7.63 26.39 -8.25
C GLU A 51 6.82 26.55 -9.53
N GLU A 52 7.22 25.89 -10.62
CA GLU A 52 6.55 25.95 -11.93
C GLU A 52 5.10 25.43 -11.88
N LEU A 53 4.83 24.41 -11.07
CA LEU A 53 3.50 23.80 -10.95
C LEU A 53 2.65 24.39 -9.81
N SER A 54 3.19 25.33 -9.03
CA SER A 54 2.52 25.92 -7.87
C SER A 54 1.20 26.61 -8.25
N ASN A 55 1.15 27.26 -9.42
CA ASN A 55 -0.02 27.92 -9.97
C ASN A 55 -1.20 26.98 -10.28
N GLN A 56 -0.95 25.66 -10.29
CA GLN A 56 -1.95 24.61 -10.49
C GLN A 56 -2.27 23.87 -9.19
N GLY A 57 -1.95 24.47 -8.04
CA GLY A 57 -2.25 23.95 -6.71
C GLY A 57 -1.27 22.89 -6.20
N VAL A 58 -0.12 22.70 -6.87
CA VAL A 58 0.92 21.78 -6.39
C VAL A 58 1.68 22.43 -5.22
N THR A 59 1.65 21.78 -4.06
CA THR A 59 2.31 22.25 -2.83
C THR A 59 3.61 21.51 -2.53
N HIS A 60 3.77 20.30 -3.06
CA HIS A 60 4.96 19.49 -2.80
C HIS A 60 5.16 18.45 -3.90
N VAL A 61 6.39 18.37 -4.42
CA VAL A 61 6.82 17.36 -5.39
C VAL A 61 7.77 16.36 -4.75
N ARG A 62 7.55 15.07 -4.98
CA ARG A 62 8.48 14.01 -4.58
C ARG A 62 8.83 13.14 -5.77
N ARG A 63 10.11 13.07 -6.11
CA ARG A 63 10.61 12.15 -7.14
C ARG A 63 10.66 10.72 -6.61
N ILE A 64 10.16 9.77 -7.40
CA ILE A 64 10.34 8.35 -7.12
C ILE A 64 11.75 7.97 -7.58
N THR A 65 12.52 7.39 -6.67
CA THR A 65 13.84 6.84 -6.94
C THR A 65 13.82 5.33 -6.84
N ILE A 66 14.72 4.68 -7.57
CA ILE A 66 14.95 3.24 -7.53
C ILE A 66 16.41 2.99 -7.19
N ARG A 67 16.71 1.90 -6.49
CA ARG A 67 18.09 1.45 -6.31
C ARG A 67 18.42 0.43 -7.39
N ARG A 68 19.54 0.61 -8.10
CA ARG A 68 20.16 -0.37 -9.01
C ARG A 68 21.65 -0.35 -8.74
N ASP A 69 22.24 -1.52 -8.53
CA ASP A 69 23.69 -1.68 -8.31
C ASP A 69 24.24 -0.77 -7.20
N GLY A 70 23.50 -0.66 -6.08
CA GLY A 70 23.85 0.20 -4.95
C GLY A 70 23.59 1.71 -5.16
N GLN A 71 23.37 2.15 -6.40
CA GLN A 71 23.15 3.56 -6.74
C GLN A 71 21.66 3.92 -6.72
N LEU A 72 21.36 5.14 -6.23
CA LEU A 72 20.01 5.68 -6.23
C LEU A 72 19.74 6.44 -7.53
N LEU A 73 18.89 5.87 -8.38
CA LEU A 73 18.54 6.42 -9.68
C LEU A 73 17.19 7.11 -9.64
N ASN A 74 17.14 8.31 -10.20
CA ASN A 74 15.90 9.04 -10.44
C ASN A 74 15.03 8.32 -11.47
N THR A 75 13.73 8.29 -11.23
CA THR A 75 12.76 7.85 -12.24
C THR A 75 12.02 9.04 -12.84
N LYS A 76 11.38 8.82 -13.99
CA LYS A 76 10.46 9.76 -14.63
C LYS A 76 9.16 9.99 -13.87
N HIS A 77 8.95 9.32 -12.73
CA HIS A 77 7.70 9.38 -11.98
C HIS A 77 7.80 10.37 -10.82
N LEU A 78 6.87 11.33 -10.80
CA LEU A 78 6.77 12.37 -9.78
C LEU A 78 5.46 12.18 -9.03
N ILE A 79 5.53 12.26 -7.70
CA ILE A 79 4.36 12.33 -6.84
C ILE A 79 4.11 13.80 -6.53
N LEU A 80 2.96 14.31 -6.97
CA LEU A 80 2.52 15.67 -6.72
C LEU A 80 1.54 15.65 -5.55
N THR A 81 1.69 16.60 -4.62
CA THR A 81 0.70 16.88 -3.58
C THR A 81 -0.06 18.14 -3.97
N PHE A 82 -1.37 18.04 -4.05
CA PHE A 82 -2.26 19.14 -4.37
C PHE A 82 -2.92 19.66 -3.08
N ASP A 83 -3.15 20.97 -3.01
CA ASP A 83 -3.91 21.65 -1.94
C ASP A 83 -5.44 21.43 -2.02
N SER A 84 -5.90 20.54 -2.91
CA SER A 84 -7.30 20.20 -3.10
C SER A 84 -7.58 18.74 -2.77
N VAL A 85 -8.78 18.48 -2.23
CA VAL A 85 -9.27 17.13 -1.90
C VAL A 85 -9.53 16.30 -3.16
N LYS A 86 -10.07 16.93 -4.21
CA LYS A 86 -10.33 16.27 -5.49
C LYS A 86 -9.09 16.33 -6.35
N LEU A 87 -8.56 15.16 -6.71
CA LEU A 87 -7.39 15.07 -7.57
C LEU A 87 -7.73 15.61 -8.97
N PRO A 88 -6.93 16.55 -9.52
CA PRO A 88 -7.05 16.94 -10.92
C PRO A 88 -6.78 15.76 -11.84
N GLU A 89 -7.48 15.66 -12.97
CA GLU A 89 -7.22 14.60 -13.96
C GLU A 89 -5.97 14.86 -14.80
N HIS A 90 -5.61 16.14 -14.95
CA HIS A 90 -4.52 16.59 -15.80
C HIS A 90 -3.79 17.78 -15.18
N ILE A 91 -2.51 17.92 -15.51
CA ILE A 91 -1.68 19.09 -15.19
C ILE A 91 -0.84 19.47 -16.41
N LYS A 92 -0.47 20.74 -16.53
CA LYS A 92 0.41 21.24 -17.59
C LYS A 92 1.79 21.57 -17.05
N ALA A 93 2.84 21.21 -17.78
CA ALA A 93 4.19 21.75 -17.57
C ALA A 93 4.71 22.24 -18.91
N GLY A 94 4.97 23.55 -19.03
CA GLY A 94 5.14 24.20 -20.33
C GLY A 94 3.95 23.93 -21.26
N TYR A 95 4.24 23.48 -22.48
CA TYR A 95 3.22 23.13 -23.49
C TYR A 95 2.67 21.71 -23.35
N MET A 96 3.22 20.89 -22.45
CA MET A 96 2.84 19.49 -22.29
C MET A 96 1.69 19.33 -21.31
N ARG A 97 0.79 18.38 -21.59
CA ARG A 97 -0.30 17.98 -20.70
C ARG A 97 -0.08 16.56 -20.21
N PHE A 98 -0.02 16.37 -18.89
CA PHE A 98 0.17 15.06 -18.26
C PHE A 98 -1.12 14.60 -17.58
N SER A 99 -1.46 13.33 -17.74
CA SER A 99 -2.50 12.69 -16.93
C SER A 99 -1.99 12.45 -15.52
N VAL A 100 -2.84 12.76 -14.54
CA VAL A 100 -2.54 12.62 -13.12
C VAL A 100 -3.26 11.39 -12.61
N ARG A 101 -2.50 10.38 -12.18
CA ARG A 101 -3.05 9.15 -11.61
C ARG A 101 -3.06 9.23 -10.10
N THR A 102 -4.08 8.68 -9.44
CA THR A 102 -4.12 8.64 -7.97
C THR A 102 -2.90 7.93 -7.40
N TYR A 103 -2.20 8.57 -6.47
CA TYR A 103 -1.09 7.96 -5.76
C TYR A 103 -1.59 7.00 -4.68
N ILE A 104 -1.21 5.72 -4.78
CA ILE A 104 -1.52 4.69 -3.77
C ILE A 104 -0.21 4.25 -3.11
N PRO A 105 0.10 4.69 -1.88
CA PRO A 105 1.32 4.33 -1.18
C PRO A 105 1.34 2.84 -0.84
N ASN A 106 2.54 2.30 -0.59
CA ASN A 106 2.67 0.94 -0.05
C ASN A 106 2.24 0.91 1.43
N PRO A 107 1.74 -0.23 1.93
CA PRO A 107 1.48 -0.44 3.34
C PRO A 107 2.65 0.03 4.21
N LEU A 108 2.34 0.88 5.20
CA LEU A 108 3.33 1.35 6.16
C LEU A 108 3.66 0.20 7.11
N ARG A 109 4.86 -0.37 6.98
CA ARG A 109 5.40 -1.36 7.90
C ARG A 109 6.23 -0.67 8.98
N CYS A 110 5.95 -0.98 10.23
CA CYS A 110 6.78 -0.53 11.34
C CYS A 110 8.13 -1.27 11.34
N PHE A 111 9.25 -0.55 11.28
CA PHE A 111 10.58 -1.17 11.29
C PHE A 111 11.01 -1.72 12.66
N LYS A 112 10.24 -1.47 13.73
CA LYS A 112 10.48 -2.04 15.07
C LYS A 112 9.74 -3.37 15.26
N CYS A 113 8.41 -3.38 15.11
CA CYS A 113 7.57 -4.55 15.41
C CYS A 113 7.06 -5.29 14.15
N GLN A 114 7.40 -4.83 12.95
CA GLN A 114 7.03 -5.41 11.65
C GLN A 114 5.53 -5.43 11.31
N ARG A 115 4.66 -4.92 12.19
CA ARG A 115 3.22 -4.79 11.92
C ARG A 115 2.91 -3.60 11.01
N PHE A 116 1.79 -3.67 10.30
CA PHE A 116 1.32 -2.57 9.47
C PHE A 116 0.63 -1.45 10.28
N GLY A 117 0.59 -0.24 9.71
CA GLY A 117 -0.27 0.86 10.13
C GLY A 117 0.40 1.96 10.97
N HIS A 118 1.66 1.80 11.37
CA HIS A 118 2.36 2.80 12.18
C HIS A 118 3.87 2.84 11.90
N SER A 119 4.51 3.95 12.28
CA SER A 119 5.95 4.19 12.15
C SER A 119 6.74 3.62 13.33
N LYS A 120 8.07 3.54 13.21
CA LYS A 120 8.97 3.20 14.33
C LYS A 120 8.79 4.16 15.52
N THR A 121 8.63 5.46 15.25
CA THR A 121 8.48 6.52 16.27
C THR A 121 7.19 6.43 17.07
N SER A 122 6.11 5.93 16.47
CA SER A 122 4.81 5.74 17.14
C SER A 122 4.63 4.32 17.70
N CYS A 123 5.66 3.48 17.59
CA CYS A 123 5.56 2.07 17.93
C CYS A 123 5.66 1.83 19.44
N ARG A 124 4.61 1.19 19.98
CA ARG A 124 4.57 0.66 21.36
C ARG A 124 4.96 -0.83 21.44
N GLY A 125 5.28 -1.45 20.31
CA GLY A 125 5.67 -2.86 20.23
C GLY A 125 7.13 -3.10 20.61
N THR A 126 7.50 -4.37 20.68
CA THR A 126 8.88 -4.85 20.89
C THR A 126 9.66 -4.90 19.58
N LEU A 127 10.99 -4.96 19.68
CA LEU A 127 11.85 -5.23 18.54
C LEU A 127 11.59 -6.66 18.05
N THR A 128 11.18 -6.78 16.80
CA THR A 128 10.83 -8.04 16.15
C THR A 128 11.57 -8.16 14.83
N CYS A 129 12.18 -9.31 14.59
CA CYS A 129 12.92 -9.59 13.37
C CYS A 129 11.96 -9.65 12.16
N ALA A 130 12.31 -8.94 11.10
CA ALA A 130 11.55 -8.94 9.85
C ALA A 130 11.66 -10.26 9.08
N ARG A 131 12.74 -11.04 9.29
CA ARG A 131 12.94 -12.34 8.66
C ARG A 131 12.16 -13.45 9.35
N CYS A 132 12.37 -13.67 10.64
CA CYS A 132 11.84 -14.84 11.37
C CYS A 132 10.69 -14.55 12.36
N ALA A 133 10.23 -13.29 12.46
CA ALA A 133 9.16 -12.88 13.39
C ALA A 133 9.47 -13.05 14.90
N GLU A 134 10.67 -13.49 15.28
CA GLU A 134 11.08 -13.61 16.68
C GLU A 134 11.48 -12.25 17.27
N VAL A 135 11.26 -12.10 18.57
CA VAL A 135 11.59 -10.88 19.32
C VAL A 135 13.08 -10.84 19.72
N GLY A 136 13.61 -9.63 19.93
CA GLY A 136 14.91 -9.44 20.61
C GLY A 136 16.16 -9.37 19.72
N HIS A 137 16.03 -9.34 18.39
CA HIS A 137 17.17 -9.12 17.49
C HIS A 137 16.75 -8.43 16.18
N GLU A 138 17.75 -7.89 15.47
CA GLU A 138 17.59 -7.28 14.15
C GLU A 138 17.66 -8.33 13.01
N SER A 139 17.37 -7.91 11.78
CA SER A 139 17.24 -8.85 10.65
C SER A 139 18.50 -9.04 9.82
N ASN A 140 19.53 -8.22 10.02
CA ASN A 140 20.72 -8.19 9.16
C ASN A 140 21.45 -9.54 9.15
N ASP A 141 21.72 -10.08 10.34
CA ASP A 141 22.48 -11.34 10.50
C ASP A 141 21.57 -12.52 10.87
N CYS A 142 20.26 -12.39 10.63
CA CYS A 142 19.31 -13.44 10.96
C CYS A 142 19.31 -14.53 9.88
N THR A 143 19.70 -15.74 10.25
CA THR A 143 19.69 -16.94 9.38
C THR A 143 18.51 -17.88 9.65
N ARG A 144 17.65 -17.56 10.62
CA ARG A 144 16.49 -18.38 10.98
C ARG A 144 15.46 -18.43 9.85
N THR A 145 14.66 -19.51 9.87
CA THR A 145 13.56 -19.74 8.91
C THR A 145 12.64 -18.53 8.81
N GLU A 146 12.26 -18.20 7.58
CA GLU A 146 11.43 -17.05 7.31
C GLU A 146 10.01 -17.23 7.84
N LYS A 147 9.50 -16.19 8.50
CA LYS A 147 8.16 -16.15 9.06
C LYS A 147 7.63 -14.73 9.08
N CYS A 148 6.40 -14.57 8.60
CA CYS A 148 5.76 -13.27 8.56
C CYS A 148 5.01 -12.95 9.87
N VAL A 149 5.29 -11.80 10.48
CA VAL A 149 4.59 -11.33 11.70
C VAL A 149 3.09 -11.12 11.46
N ASN A 150 2.71 -10.69 10.26
CA ASN A 150 1.33 -10.29 9.96
C ASN A 150 0.44 -11.46 9.55
N CYS A 151 1.01 -12.46 8.87
CA CYS A 151 0.27 -13.50 8.19
C CYS A 151 0.64 -14.92 8.66
N LYS A 152 1.73 -15.05 9.42
CA LYS A 152 2.32 -16.30 9.93
C LYS A 152 2.80 -17.30 8.85
N GLY A 153 2.88 -16.88 7.59
CA GLY A 153 3.39 -17.70 6.49
C GLY A 153 4.92 -17.69 6.36
N GLU A 154 5.42 -18.61 5.53
CA GLU A 154 6.84 -18.86 5.25
C GLU A 154 7.42 -17.84 4.26
N HIS A 155 7.58 -16.61 4.72
CA HIS A 155 8.25 -15.53 4.01
C HIS A 155 8.57 -14.39 4.96
N THR A 156 9.52 -13.55 4.58
CA THR A 156 9.83 -12.33 5.34
C THR A 156 8.63 -11.37 5.48
N SER A 157 8.62 -10.59 6.55
CA SER A 157 7.57 -9.60 6.85
C SER A 157 7.49 -8.44 5.83
N PHE A 158 8.47 -8.30 4.93
CA PHE A 158 8.49 -7.31 3.85
C PHE A 158 8.10 -7.87 2.48
N SER A 159 7.73 -9.15 2.38
CA SER A 159 7.29 -9.78 1.13
C SER A 159 6.01 -9.14 0.58
N ARG A 160 6.03 -8.79 -0.72
CA ARG A 160 4.86 -8.28 -1.46
C ARG A 160 3.87 -9.38 -1.82
N ASN A 161 4.28 -10.64 -1.74
CA ASN A 161 3.42 -11.79 -2.01
C ASN A 161 2.53 -12.16 -0.81
N CYS A 162 2.82 -11.61 0.37
CA CYS A 162 2.06 -11.79 1.60
C CYS A 162 0.57 -11.43 1.42
N PHE A 163 -0.34 -12.35 1.80
CA PHE A 163 -1.78 -12.09 1.70
C PHE A 163 -2.22 -10.93 2.61
N ALA A 164 -1.63 -10.79 3.80
CA ALA A 164 -1.90 -9.68 4.71
C ALA A 164 -1.44 -8.34 4.12
N TRP A 165 -0.31 -8.33 3.40
CA TRP A 165 0.17 -7.15 2.68
C TRP A 165 -0.79 -6.76 1.54
N LYS A 166 -1.26 -7.73 0.75
CA LYS A 166 -2.22 -7.50 -0.34
C LYS A 166 -3.54 -6.93 0.19
N GLN A 167 -4.08 -7.51 1.26
CA GLN A 167 -5.26 -6.96 1.94
C GLN A 167 -5.02 -5.53 2.44
N GLU A 168 -3.90 -5.25 3.10
CA GLU A 168 -3.59 -3.90 3.57
C GLU A 168 -3.45 -2.89 2.42
N LYS A 169 -2.86 -3.32 1.29
CA LYS A 169 -2.78 -2.51 0.06
C LYS A 169 -4.17 -2.20 -0.50
N GLU A 170 -5.08 -3.17 -0.46
CA GLU A 170 -6.47 -3.00 -0.89
C GLU A 170 -7.25 -2.05 0.03
N ILE A 171 -7.05 -2.14 1.35
CA ILE A 171 -7.64 -1.21 2.32
C ILE A 171 -7.18 0.22 2.04
N ILE A 172 -5.86 0.43 1.87
CA ILE A 172 -5.30 1.75 1.53
C ILE A 172 -5.84 2.25 0.19
N THR A 173 -5.94 1.37 -0.81
CA THR A 173 -6.51 1.70 -2.12
C THR A 173 -7.96 2.15 -2.00
N THR A 174 -8.78 1.40 -1.27
CA THR A 174 -10.19 1.70 -1.05
C THR A 174 -10.37 3.00 -0.28
N LYS A 175 -9.58 3.22 0.77
CA LYS A 175 -9.54 4.46 1.54
C LYS A 175 -9.35 5.67 0.62
N ILE A 176 -8.35 5.61 -0.26
CA ILE A 176 -7.99 6.73 -1.14
C ILE A 176 -8.99 6.89 -2.29
N LYS A 177 -9.41 5.80 -2.94
CA LYS A 177 -10.35 5.86 -4.07
C LYS A 177 -11.75 6.32 -3.66
N LYS A 178 -12.23 5.88 -2.50
CA LYS A 178 -13.56 6.23 -1.98
C LYS A 178 -13.56 7.44 -1.05
N GLN A 179 -12.39 7.99 -0.69
CA GLN A 179 -12.25 9.12 0.23
C GLN A 179 -12.97 8.89 1.57
N ILE A 180 -12.75 7.72 2.16
CA ILE A 180 -13.35 7.30 3.44
C ILE A 180 -12.28 7.10 4.51
N SER A 181 -12.68 6.94 5.76
CA SER A 181 -11.75 6.63 6.84
C SER A 181 -11.09 5.26 6.65
N TYR A 182 -9.93 5.06 7.27
CA TYR A 182 -9.24 3.77 7.24
C TYR A 182 -10.10 2.63 7.83
N GLN A 183 -10.85 2.92 8.89
CA GLN A 183 -11.72 1.93 9.53
C GLN A 183 -12.88 1.50 8.63
N GLU A 184 -13.52 2.45 7.94
CA GLU A 184 -14.57 2.14 6.97
C GLU A 184 -14.04 1.35 5.78
N ALA A 185 -12.89 1.74 5.22
CA ALA A 185 -12.23 1.00 4.15
C ALA A 185 -11.91 -0.44 4.57
N ARG A 186 -11.42 -0.65 5.79
CA ARG A 186 -11.14 -1.98 6.35
C ARG A 186 -12.41 -2.82 6.50
N LYS A 187 -13.52 -2.23 6.95
CA LYS A 187 -14.82 -2.93 7.04
C LYS A 187 -15.32 -3.35 5.66
N LEU A 188 -15.24 -2.47 4.67
CA LEU A 188 -15.67 -2.75 3.28
C LEU A 188 -14.85 -3.85 2.62
N VAL A 189 -13.51 -3.81 2.73
CA VAL A 189 -12.66 -4.87 2.17
C VAL A 189 -12.95 -6.21 2.86
N LYS A 190 -13.08 -6.22 4.19
CA LYS A 190 -13.41 -7.43 4.95
C LYS A 190 -14.78 -8.01 4.58
N SER A 191 -15.77 -7.18 4.25
CA SER A 191 -17.09 -7.66 3.84
C SER A 191 -17.12 -8.18 2.40
N GLN A 192 -16.16 -7.79 1.57
CA GLN A 192 -16.03 -8.26 0.18
C GLN A 192 -15.24 -9.56 0.07
N THR A 193 -14.31 -9.82 0.99
CA THR A 193 -13.59 -11.09 1.07
C THR A 193 -14.49 -12.21 1.62
N PRO A 194 -14.77 -13.28 0.85
CA PRO A 194 -15.53 -14.43 1.36
C PRO A 194 -14.85 -15.03 2.58
N THR A 195 -15.62 -15.34 3.62
CA THR A 195 -15.09 -16.05 4.78
C THR A 195 -14.52 -17.41 4.33
N PRO A 196 -13.28 -17.76 4.68
CA PRO A 196 -12.72 -19.08 4.37
C PRO A 196 -13.66 -20.17 4.89
N GLY A 197 -14.21 -20.99 3.99
CA GLY A 197 -15.16 -22.06 4.31
C GLY A 197 -16.59 -21.88 3.78
N ASN A 198 -17.00 -20.67 3.39
CA ASN A 198 -18.36 -20.39 2.89
C ASN A 198 -18.43 -20.14 1.37
N SER A 199 -17.36 -20.45 0.63
CA SER A 199 -17.44 -20.43 -0.83
C SER A 199 -18.10 -21.71 -1.35
N TYR A 200 -18.84 -21.60 -2.46
CA TYR A 200 -19.43 -22.75 -3.16
C TYR A 200 -18.41 -23.88 -3.38
N VAL A 201 -17.16 -23.53 -3.72
CA VAL A 201 -16.03 -24.46 -3.89
C VAL A 201 -15.70 -25.24 -2.60
N SER A 202 -15.90 -24.64 -1.43
CA SER A 202 -15.68 -25.28 -0.13
C SER A 202 -16.77 -26.31 0.18
N ALA A 203 -18.04 -26.01 -0.17
CA ALA A 203 -19.17 -26.91 0.00
C ALA A 203 -19.05 -28.14 -0.92
N VAL A 204 -18.66 -27.93 -2.18
CA VAL A 204 -18.47 -29.00 -3.17
C VAL A 204 -17.30 -29.92 -2.81
N LYS A 205 -16.20 -29.40 -2.24
CA LYS A 205 -15.10 -30.26 -1.76
C LYS A 205 -15.49 -31.13 -0.55
N LYS A 206 -16.42 -30.66 0.28
CA LYS A 206 -16.91 -31.41 1.44
C LYS A 206 -17.82 -32.58 1.06
N SER A 207 -18.47 -32.53 -0.12
CA SER A 207 -19.31 -33.62 -0.62
C SER A 207 -18.55 -34.77 -1.29
N PHE A 208 -17.25 -34.62 -1.59
CA PHE A 208 -16.44 -35.69 -2.21
C PHE A 208 -15.59 -36.49 -1.21
N SER A 209 -15.68 -36.18 0.09
CA SER A 209 -14.92 -36.87 1.14
C SER A 209 -15.85 -37.60 2.10
N ALA A 210 -16.62 -38.55 1.57
CA ALA A 210 -17.22 -39.63 2.36
C ALA A 210 -17.53 -40.83 1.45
N PRO A 211 -16.73 -41.92 1.46
CA PRO A 211 -17.24 -43.22 1.06
C PRO A 211 -18.07 -43.75 2.24
N SER A 212 -19.39 -43.56 2.18
CA SER A 212 -20.30 -44.30 3.06
C SER A 212 -20.39 -45.74 2.52
N VAL A 213 -19.76 -46.67 3.23
CA VAL A 213 -19.99 -48.10 3.05
C VAL A 213 -21.39 -48.39 3.59
N GLN A 214 -22.38 -48.45 2.70
CA GLN A 214 -23.65 -49.11 2.97
C GLN A 214 -23.66 -50.45 2.26
N LYS A 215 -23.64 -51.50 3.05
CA LYS A 215 -23.89 -52.88 2.64
C LYS A 215 -25.40 -53.03 2.48
N ASN A 216 -25.89 -53.26 1.27
CA ASN A 216 -27.24 -53.75 1.03
C ASN A 216 -27.17 -55.06 0.24
N PRO A 217 -27.96 -56.09 0.58
CA PRO A 217 -28.10 -57.29 -0.22
C PRO A 217 -29.12 -57.09 -1.36
N ASP A 218 -28.97 -57.95 -2.37
CA ASP A 218 -29.67 -58.00 -3.66
C ASP A 218 -31.21 -57.91 -3.62
N ILE A 219 -31.79 -57.32 -4.68
CA ILE A 219 -32.98 -57.80 -5.42
C ILE A 219 -32.99 -57.17 -6.84
N SER A 220 -33.43 -57.98 -7.80
CA SER A 220 -33.34 -57.85 -9.26
C SER A 220 -34.51 -57.12 -9.96
N ILE A 221 -34.21 -56.66 -11.20
CA ILE A 221 -35.07 -56.49 -12.40
C ILE A 221 -35.95 -55.21 -12.54
N SER A 222 -35.59 -54.33 -13.50
CA SER A 222 -36.25 -54.15 -14.83
C SER A 222 -35.73 -52.87 -15.56
N LYS A 223 -35.79 -52.87 -16.89
CA LYS A 223 -35.25 -51.87 -17.87
C LYS A 223 -36.41 -51.42 -18.82
N PRO A 224 -36.21 -50.48 -19.79
CA PRO A 224 -36.17 -48.99 -19.79
C PRO A 224 -37.41 -48.39 -20.56
N PRO A 225 -37.44 -47.14 -21.12
CA PRO A 225 -36.59 -46.66 -22.24
C PRO A 225 -36.12 -45.17 -22.25
N ASP A 226 -35.03 -44.96 -22.99
CA ASP A 226 -34.63 -43.88 -23.93
C ASP A 226 -34.85 -42.38 -23.63
N SER A 227 -33.75 -41.61 -23.72
CA SER A 227 -33.60 -40.57 -24.77
C SER A 227 -32.21 -39.90 -24.84
N ILE A 228 -31.58 -40.11 -26.01
CA ILE A 228 -30.80 -39.18 -26.83
C ILE A 228 -29.41 -38.74 -26.32
N VAL A 229 -28.43 -39.45 -26.87
CA VAL A 229 -27.03 -39.08 -27.07
C VAL A 229 -26.92 -37.85 -27.97
N ARG A 230 -26.14 -36.85 -27.54
CA ARG A 230 -25.42 -35.95 -28.46
C ARG A 230 -23.97 -35.81 -28.03
N ALA A 231 -23.08 -36.42 -28.80
CA ALA A 231 -21.64 -36.35 -28.65
C ALA A 231 -21.02 -35.24 -29.51
N SER A 232 -19.92 -34.66 -29.01
CA SER A 232 -18.66 -34.27 -29.71
C SER A 232 -18.04 -33.00 -29.07
N PRO A 233 -16.72 -32.75 -29.17
CA PRO A 233 -15.56 -33.65 -29.30
C PRO A 233 -14.45 -33.36 -28.25
N PRO A 234 -13.37 -34.17 -28.16
CA PRO A 234 -12.31 -33.98 -27.18
C PRO A 234 -11.35 -32.85 -27.59
N ILE A 235 -10.98 -31.99 -26.63
CA ILE A 235 -9.91 -31.00 -26.82
C ILE A 235 -8.56 -31.71 -26.67
N ALA A 236 -7.74 -31.57 -27.71
CA ALA A 236 -6.37 -32.05 -27.79
C ALA A 236 -5.50 -31.52 -26.64
N ASN A 237 -4.82 -32.45 -25.97
CA ASN A 237 -3.67 -32.15 -25.11
C ASN A 237 -2.46 -31.89 -26.01
N LEU A 238 -1.87 -30.69 -25.92
CA LEU A 238 -0.52 -30.42 -26.41
C LEU A 238 0.48 -30.42 -25.24
N PRO A 239 1.71 -30.92 -25.44
CA PRO A 239 2.64 -31.21 -24.36
C PRO A 239 3.40 -29.99 -23.85
N ILE A 240 3.73 -30.09 -22.56
CA ILE A 240 4.58 -29.21 -21.76
C ILE A 240 6.00 -29.20 -22.35
N SER A 241 6.47 -28.04 -22.81
CA SER A 241 7.87 -27.84 -23.17
C SER A 241 8.70 -27.58 -21.91
N ALA A 242 9.72 -28.42 -21.73
CA ALA A 242 10.64 -28.42 -20.62
C ALA A 242 11.49 -27.13 -20.53
N SER A 243 11.75 -26.72 -19.29
CA SER A 243 12.75 -25.73 -18.92
C SER A 243 14.17 -26.33 -19.02
N PRO A 244 15.21 -25.56 -19.38
CA PRO A 244 16.57 -25.94 -19.07
C PRO A 244 17.00 -25.44 -17.69
N SER A 245 17.80 -26.30 -17.06
CA SER A 245 18.32 -26.28 -15.70
C SER A 245 19.38 -25.20 -15.45
N VAL A 246 19.48 -24.85 -14.16
CA VAL A 246 20.39 -23.91 -13.51
C VAL A 246 21.82 -24.47 -13.41
N ALA A 247 22.82 -23.59 -13.40
CA ALA A 247 24.10 -23.78 -12.73
C ALA A 247 24.55 -22.45 -12.05
N PRO A 248 25.39 -22.50 -11.00
CA PRO A 248 25.34 -21.60 -9.84
C PRO A 248 26.34 -20.44 -9.93
N VAL A 249 26.07 -19.34 -9.21
CA VAL A 249 27.08 -18.32 -8.90
C VAL A 249 26.96 -17.92 -7.42
N SER A 250 28.15 -17.81 -6.84
CA SER A 250 28.60 -17.85 -5.45
C SER A 250 28.30 -16.63 -4.58
N GLU A 251 28.52 -16.83 -3.28
CA GLU A 251 28.35 -15.95 -2.12
C GLU A 251 29.26 -14.72 -2.06
N GLU A 252 28.94 -13.87 -1.07
CA GLU A 252 29.72 -12.85 -0.34
C GLU A 252 29.25 -11.39 -0.56
N ASP A 253 28.50 -10.80 0.39
CA ASP A 253 28.94 -10.07 1.61
C ASP A 253 29.33 -8.60 1.27
N LEU A 254 28.95 -7.48 1.91
CA LEU A 254 28.40 -7.12 3.22
C LEU A 254 27.78 -5.70 3.18
N ALA A 255 27.04 -5.39 4.25
CA ALA A 255 26.85 -4.08 4.89
C ALA A 255 26.03 -2.96 4.19
N SER A 256 24.82 -2.76 4.69
CA SER A 256 24.09 -1.49 4.57
C SER A 256 24.34 -0.67 5.84
N PRO A 257 24.93 0.54 5.77
CA PRO A 257 24.90 1.45 6.90
C PRO A 257 23.55 2.17 6.99
N ASP A 258 23.15 2.31 8.23
CA ASP A 258 21.98 3.01 8.76
C ASP A 258 22.05 4.51 8.45
N PHE A 259 20.91 5.15 8.19
CA PHE A 259 20.82 6.62 8.18
C PHE A 259 19.57 7.03 8.96
N THR A 260 19.73 7.07 10.27
CA THR A 260 19.06 8.02 11.13
C THR A 260 19.64 9.41 10.86
N ASP A 261 18.92 10.26 10.14
CA ASP A 261 19.05 11.71 10.35
C ASP A 261 17.87 12.46 9.72
N PHE A 262 16.88 12.77 10.54
CA PHE A 262 15.95 13.86 10.29
C PHE A 262 16.21 14.90 11.39
N LYS A 263 17.00 15.93 11.07
CA LYS A 263 17.07 17.13 11.91
C LYS A 263 15.78 17.93 11.73
N LEU A 264 15.08 18.16 12.83
CA LEU A 264 13.96 19.07 12.92
C LEU A 264 14.51 20.51 12.92
N VAL A 265 14.14 21.31 11.92
CA VAL A 265 14.44 22.75 11.90
C VAL A 265 13.54 23.42 12.94
N THR A 266 14.10 23.77 14.09
CA THR A 266 13.47 24.67 15.05
C THR A 266 13.69 26.11 14.59
N ASN A 267 12.67 26.75 14.03
CA ASN A 267 12.66 28.19 13.81
C ASN A 267 12.53 28.90 15.18
N LYS A 268 13.66 29.30 15.78
CA LYS A 268 13.67 30.27 16.87
C LYS A 268 13.37 31.66 16.29
N LYS A 269 12.19 32.21 16.59
CA LYS A 269 11.91 33.64 16.40
C LYS A 269 12.88 34.45 17.26
N LYS A 270 13.69 35.29 16.61
CA LYS A 270 14.55 36.29 17.24
C LYS A 270 13.65 37.41 17.76
N ALA A 271 13.65 37.66 19.06
CA ALA A 271 13.00 38.83 19.64
C ALA A 271 13.94 40.03 19.48
N GLU A 272 13.50 41.05 18.75
CA GLU A 272 14.13 42.38 18.77
C GLU A 272 13.81 43.03 20.13
N LYS A 273 14.86 43.37 20.89
CA LYS A 273 14.73 44.25 22.04
C LYS A 273 14.64 45.68 21.52
N GLY A 274 13.47 46.30 21.72
CA GLY A 274 13.29 47.73 21.56
C GLY A 274 14.16 48.50 22.56
N LEU A 275 14.90 49.46 22.02
CA LEU A 275 15.61 50.51 22.72
C LEU A 275 14.57 51.45 23.35
N SER A 276 14.64 51.68 24.65
CA SER A 276 13.88 52.74 25.34
C SER A 276 14.89 53.75 25.87
N ILE A 277 14.64 55.02 25.57
CA ILE A 277 15.29 56.20 26.14
C ILE A 277 14.94 56.27 27.63
#